data_AF-A0A814YH04-F1
#
_entry.id   AF-A0A814YH04-F1
#
_cell.length_a   1.000
_cell.length_b   1.000
_cell.length_c   1.000
_cell.angle_alpha   90.00
_cell.angle_beta   90.00
_cell.angle_gamma   90.00
#
_symmetry.space_group_name_H-M   'P 1'
#
loop_
_entity.id
_entity.type
_entity.pdbx_description
1 polymer ?
#
loop_
_entity_poly.entity_id
_entity_poly.type
_entity_poly.pdbx_seq_one_letter_code
_entity_poly.pdbx_strand_id
1 'polypeptide(L)'
;HERKKNPQPSIAVKWLLQARYNMKELREYRKCGVSLWCCIKSYYVAVDVIHCVMIVDDWNSVRQLTTLSSLIDNCNNATVKTLCTSLLKIVCEYEKGWKEDFYQKYSSADASRAYQLAEQLYKEAENVCLT
;
A
#
# COMPACT_ATOMS: atom_id res chain seq x y z
N HIS A 1 18.23 -19.45 -23.19
CA HIS A 1 17.34 -20.21 -22.30
C HIS A 1 16.66 -19.19 -21.38
N GLU A 2 15.61 -18.54 -21.89
CA GLU A 2 14.83 -17.56 -21.13
C GLU A 2 14.05 -18.33 -20.07
N ARG A 3 14.44 -18.20 -18.80
CA ARG A 3 13.58 -18.65 -17.71
C ARG A 3 12.33 -17.77 -17.76
N LYS A 4 11.24 -18.31 -18.31
CA LYS A 4 9.89 -17.86 -17.98
C LYS A 4 9.77 -18.05 -16.47
N LYS A 5 10.08 -17.00 -15.71
CA LYS A 5 9.85 -16.99 -14.28
C LYS A 5 8.33 -17.00 -14.14
N ASN A 6 7.80 -18.12 -13.66
CA ASN A 6 6.38 -18.23 -13.37
C ASN A 6 6.08 -17.22 -12.26
N PRO A 7 5.18 -16.25 -12.45
CA PRO A 7 4.69 -15.44 -11.35
C PRO A 7 4.18 -16.39 -10.29
N GLN A 8 4.62 -16.24 -9.04
CA GLN A 8 4.22 -17.13 -7.95
C GLN A 8 2.87 -16.65 -7.41
N PRO A 9 1.73 -17.15 -7.92
CA PRO A 9 0.43 -16.53 -7.69
C PRO A 9 0.05 -16.67 -6.21
N SER A 10 0.55 -17.73 -5.56
CA SER A 10 0.38 -17.97 -4.12
C SER A 10 1.03 -16.91 -3.23
N ILE A 11 2.06 -16.20 -3.68
CA ILE A 11 2.65 -15.11 -2.90
C ILE A 11 1.89 -13.81 -3.13
N ALA A 12 1.54 -13.49 -4.38
CA ALA A 12 0.72 -12.31 -4.68
C ALA A 12 -0.61 -12.36 -3.90
N VAL A 13 -1.27 -13.53 -3.89
CA VAL A 13 -2.50 -13.75 -3.12
C VAL A 13 -2.29 -13.52 -1.62
N LYS A 14 -1.15 -13.90 -1.04
CA LYS A 14 -0.87 -13.63 0.38
C LYS A 14 -0.83 -12.14 0.68
N TRP A 15 -0.20 -11.34 -0.19
CA TRP A 15 -0.18 -9.89 -0.04
C TRP A 15 -1.55 -9.27 -0.26
N LEU A 16 -2.34 -9.76 -1.21
CA LEU A 16 -3.72 -9.30 -1.39
C LEU A 16 -4.58 -9.58 -0.15
N LEU A 17 -4.44 -10.76 0.46
CA LEU A 17 -5.12 -11.09 1.71
C LEU A 17 -4.68 -10.20 2.87
N GLN A 18 -3.39 -9.86 2.95
CA GLN A 18 -2.87 -8.93 3.95
C GLN A 18 -3.40 -7.51 3.74
N ALA A 19 -3.44 -7.03 2.49
CA ALA A 19 -4.04 -5.77 2.11
C ALA A 19 -5.53 -5.73 2.50
N ARG A 20 -6.26 -6.82 2.27
CA ARG A 20 -7.68 -6.97 2.65
C ARG A 20 -7.87 -6.88 4.17
N TYR A 21 -6.99 -7.51 4.93
CA TYR A 21 -7.00 -7.40 6.40
C TYR A 21 -6.77 -5.96 6.84
N ASN A 22 -5.74 -5.30 6.30
CA ASN A 22 -5.44 -3.90 6.62
C ASN A 22 -6.58 -2.94 6.20
N MET A 23 -7.25 -3.22 5.07
CA MET A 23 -8.44 -2.47 4.65
C MET A 23 -9.61 -2.61 5.63
N LYS A 24 -9.78 -3.78 6.26
CA LYS A 24 -10.81 -3.99 7.29
C LYS A 24 -10.54 -3.10 8.50
N GLU A 25 -9.30 -3.09 9.00
CA GLU A 25 -8.92 -2.24 10.13
C GLU A 25 -8.99 -0.75 9.77
N LEU A 26 -8.56 -0.37 8.57
CA LEU A 26 -8.63 1.00 8.08
C LEU A 26 -10.06 1.55 8.12
N ARG A 27 -11.04 0.74 7.71
CA ARG A 27 -12.47 1.11 7.78
C ARG A 27 -12.93 1.37 9.21
N GLU A 28 -12.46 0.59 10.18
CA GLU A 28 -12.80 0.81 11.59
C GLU A 28 -12.15 2.08 12.14
N TYR A 29 -10.87 2.34 11.85
CA TYR A 29 -10.23 3.61 12.24
C TYR A 29 -10.90 4.82 11.61
N ARG A 30 -11.37 4.68 10.36
CA ARG A 30 -12.12 5.73 9.68
C ARG A 30 -13.44 6.04 10.37
N LYS A 31 -14.19 5.02 10.79
CA LYS A 31 -15.45 5.18 11.55
C LYS A 31 -15.22 5.84 12.91
N CYS A 32 -14.16 5.45 13.60
CA CYS A 32 -13.80 6.01 14.91
C CYS A 32 -13.18 7.42 14.82
N GLY A 33 -12.97 7.96 13.61
CA GLY A 33 -12.41 9.30 13.42
C GLY A 33 -10.95 9.44 13.84
N VAL A 34 -10.19 8.34 13.94
CA VAL A 34 -8.81 8.38 14.46
C VAL A 34 -7.83 8.61 13.31
N SER A 35 -7.55 9.90 13.02
CA SER A 35 -6.79 10.32 11.84
C SER A 35 -5.41 9.68 11.71
N LEU A 36 -4.64 9.62 12.80
CA LEU A 36 -3.30 9.04 12.82
C LEU A 36 -3.33 7.56 12.36
N TRP A 37 -4.17 6.74 12.99
CA TRP A 37 -4.27 5.32 12.65
C TRP A 37 -4.88 5.10 11.26
N CYS A 38 -5.78 5.98 10.81
CA CYS A 38 -6.29 5.95 9.44
C CYS A 38 -5.15 6.16 8.42
N CYS A 39 -4.29 7.17 8.63
CA CYS A 39 -3.13 7.42 7.76
C CYS A 39 -2.12 6.26 7.79
N ILE A 40 -1.73 5.79 8.98
CA ILE A 40 -0.78 4.68 9.13
C ILE A 40 -1.31 3.40 8.49
N LYS A 41 -2.59 3.08 8.72
CA LYS A 41 -3.16 1.86 8.14
C LYS A 41 -3.28 1.97 6.61
N SER A 42 -3.54 3.18 6.08
CA SER A 42 -3.51 3.44 4.63
C SER A 42 -2.11 3.21 4.03
N TYR A 43 -1.03 3.57 4.76
CA TYR A 43 0.35 3.24 4.36
C TYR A 43 0.55 1.73 4.22
N TYR A 44 0.13 0.95 5.22
CA TYR A 44 0.28 -0.51 5.18
C TYR A 44 -0.52 -1.15 4.05
N VAL A 45 -1.74 -0.68 3.77
CA VAL A 45 -2.50 -1.11 2.59
C VAL A 45 -1.70 -0.87 1.32
N ALA A 46 -1.10 0.32 1.16
CA ALA A 46 -0.32 0.65 -0.03
C ALA A 46 0.91 -0.24 -0.19
N VAL A 47 1.62 -0.52 0.91
CA VAL A 47 2.77 -1.44 0.93
C VAL A 47 2.34 -2.85 0.51
N ASP A 48 1.23 -3.37 1.04
CA ASP A 48 0.78 -4.72 0.68
C ASP A 48 0.33 -4.80 -0.79
N VAL A 49 -0.40 -3.77 -1.26
CA VAL A 49 -0.88 -3.69 -2.65
C VAL A 49 0.28 -3.66 -3.64
N ILE A 50 1.27 -2.79 -3.43
CA ILE A 50 2.39 -2.66 -4.36
C ILE A 50 3.23 -3.94 -4.38
N HIS A 51 3.37 -4.63 -3.25
CA HIS A 51 3.95 -5.97 -3.21
C HIS A 51 3.16 -7.00 -4.02
N CYS A 52 1.82 -7.03 -3.91
CA CYS A 52 0.97 -7.93 -4.72
C CYS A 52 1.26 -7.75 -6.20
N VAL A 53 1.16 -6.49 -6.66
CA VAL A 53 1.27 -6.11 -8.06
C VAL A 53 2.67 -6.40 -8.61
N MET A 54 3.72 -6.03 -7.86
CA MET A 54 5.09 -6.28 -8.30
C MET A 54 5.43 -7.78 -8.39
N ILE A 55 4.81 -8.63 -7.56
CA ILE A 55 5.00 -10.09 -7.64
C ILE A 55 4.27 -10.69 -8.84
N VAL A 56 3.10 -10.16 -9.19
CA VAL A 56 2.41 -10.51 -10.45
C VAL A 56 3.28 -10.13 -11.65
N ASP A 57 3.94 -8.97 -11.60
CA ASP A 57 4.93 -8.52 -12.59
C ASP A 57 6.30 -9.24 -12.48
N ASP A 58 6.36 -10.36 -11.76
CA ASP A 58 7.52 -11.25 -11.66
C ASP A 58 8.78 -10.63 -10.99
N TRP A 59 8.56 -9.64 -10.12
CA TRP A 59 9.59 -8.99 -9.34
C TRP A 59 9.86 -9.73 -8.02
N ASN A 60 10.43 -10.94 -8.13
CA ASN A 60 10.67 -11.84 -6.99
C ASN A 60 11.60 -11.28 -5.89
N SER A 61 12.43 -10.26 -6.20
CA SER A 61 13.29 -9.57 -5.24
C SER A 61 12.57 -8.53 -4.38
N VAL A 62 11.29 -8.24 -4.64
CA VAL A 62 10.54 -7.18 -3.94
C VAL A 62 10.46 -7.41 -2.44
N ARG A 63 10.54 -8.67 -1.98
CA ARG A 63 10.37 -9.05 -0.57
C ARG A 63 11.36 -8.39 0.40
N GLN A 64 12.47 -7.86 -0.10
CA GLN A 64 13.48 -7.18 0.72
C GLN A 64 13.18 -5.68 0.87
N LEU A 65 12.30 -5.13 0.03
CA LEU A 65 11.89 -3.73 0.09
C LEU A 65 10.75 -3.59 1.09
N THR A 66 10.90 -2.71 2.07
CA THR A 66 9.92 -2.54 3.16
C THR A 66 9.35 -1.13 3.25
N THR A 67 9.99 -0.17 2.57
CA THR A 67 9.53 1.21 2.50
C THR A 67 8.70 1.44 1.25
N LEU A 68 7.67 2.27 1.34
CA LEU A 68 6.80 2.56 0.20
C LEU A 68 7.56 3.29 -0.91
N SER A 69 8.50 4.18 -0.58
CA SER A 69 9.38 4.83 -1.56
C SER A 69 10.17 3.84 -2.42
N SER A 70 10.88 2.88 -1.80
CA SER A 70 11.66 1.90 -2.55
C SER A 70 10.78 0.98 -3.40
N LEU A 71 9.57 0.68 -2.95
CA LEU A 71 8.60 -0.09 -3.74
C LEU A 71 8.10 0.71 -4.96
N ILE A 72 7.81 2.01 -4.79
CA ILE A 72 7.39 2.92 -5.86
C ILE A 72 8.44 2.99 -6.98
N ASP A 73 9.72 3.07 -6.61
CA ASP A 73 10.82 3.19 -7.58
C ASP A 73 10.89 1.99 -8.53
N ASN A 74 10.49 0.82 -8.05
CA ASN A 74 10.58 -0.45 -8.76
C ASN A 74 9.25 -0.94 -9.35
N CYS A 75 8.14 -0.25 -9.09
CA CYS A 75 6.82 -0.63 -9.59
C CYS A 75 6.65 -0.25 -11.06
N ASN A 76 6.30 -1.24 -11.90
CA ASN A 76 6.04 -1.07 -13.33
C ASN A 76 4.60 -0.68 -13.65
N ASN A 77 3.64 -1.00 -12.77
CA ASN A 77 2.25 -0.59 -12.93
C ASN A 77 2.11 0.93 -12.66
N ALA A 78 1.83 1.70 -13.72
CA ALA A 78 1.76 3.17 -13.67
C ALA A 78 0.63 3.70 -12.78
N THR A 79 -0.52 3.02 -12.74
CA THR A 79 -1.67 3.40 -11.92
C THR A 79 -1.33 3.25 -10.44
N VAL A 80 -0.84 2.07 -10.05
CA VAL A 80 -0.42 1.77 -8.68
C VAL A 80 0.69 2.72 -8.24
N LYS A 81 1.68 2.97 -9.11
CA LYS A 81 2.78 3.90 -8.85
C LYS A 81 2.27 5.32 -8.56
N THR A 82 1.35 5.83 -9.37
CA THR A 82 0.75 7.16 -9.20
C THR A 82 -0.02 7.28 -7.88
N LEU A 83 -0.84 6.26 -7.56
CA LEU A 83 -1.63 6.23 -6.34
C LEU A 83 -0.74 6.13 -5.09
N CYS A 84 0.25 5.24 -5.09
CA CYS A 84 1.23 5.11 -4.01
C CYS A 84 2.04 6.39 -3.82
N THR A 85 2.45 7.06 -4.91
CA THR A 85 3.16 8.35 -4.84
C THR A 85 2.30 9.44 -4.19
N SER A 86 1.01 9.48 -4.52
CA SER A 86 0.07 10.44 -3.93
C SER A 86 -0.17 10.15 -2.45
N LEU A 87 -0.30 8.88 -2.08
CA LEU A 87 -0.48 8.46 -0.70
C LEU A 87 0.79 8.75 0.12
N LEU A 88 1.98 8.47 -0.43
CA LEU A 88 3.26 8.77 0.18
C LEU A 88 3.38 10.25 0.53
N LYS A 89 2.93 11.18 -0.33
CA LYS A 89 2.97 12.61 0.01
C LYS A 89 2.20 12.95 1.29
N ILE A 90 1.12 12.22 1.58
CA ILE A 90 0.34 12.38 2.80
C ILE A 90 1.09 11.75 3.97
N VAL A 91 1.49 10.49 3.85
CA VAL A 91 2.07 9.70 4.95
C VAL A 91 3.60 9.79 5.05
N CYS A 92 4.24 10.71 4.32
CA CYS A 92 5.71 10.75 4.17
C CYS A 92 6.45 10.86 5.49
N GLU A 93 5.87 11.58 6.45
CA GLU A 93 6.46 11.71 7.77
C GLU A 93 6.52 10.34 8.45
N TYR A 94 5.45 9.54 8.39
CA TYR A 94 5.45 8.20 8.98
C TYR A 94 6.55 7.31 8.39
N GLU A 95 6.78 7.39 7.07
CA GLU A 95 7.85 6.63 6.42
C GLU A 95 9.26 7.07 6.84
N LYS A 96 9.45 8.35 7.18
CA LYS A 96 10.73 8.85 7.75
C LYS A 96 11.00 8.37 9.18
N GLY A 97 10.09 7.59 9.76
CA GLY A 97 10.19 7.01 11.10
C GLY A 97 9.31 7.71 12.13
N TRP A 98 8.93 6.97 13.18
CA TRP A 98 8.07 7.46 14.27
C TRP A 98 8.75 8.57 15.08
N LYS A 99 7.99 9.61 15.40
CA LYS A 99 8.35 10.78 16.21
C LYS A 99 7.18 11.06 17.16
N GLU A 100 7.48 11.54 18.37
CA GLU A 100 6.46 11.70 19.41
C GLU A 100 5.27 12.56 18.94
N ASP A 101 5.48 13.56 18.09
CA ASP A 101 4.45 14.53 17.66
C ASP A 101 3.54 14.07 16.50
N PHE A 102 3.56 12.78 16.11
CA PHE A 102 2.79 12.30 14.95
C PHE A 102 1.29 12.52 15.04
N TYR A 103 0.75 12.43 16.26
CA TYR A 103 -0.69 12.56 16.50
C TYR A 103 -1.23 13.95 16.14
N GLN A 104 -0.37 14.98 16.09
CA GLN A 104 -0.74 16.33 15.70
C GLN A 104 -0.58 16.61 14.19
N LYS A 105 0.11 15.73 13.45
CA LYS A 105 0.45 15.98 12.04
C LYS A 105 -0.66 15.61 11.05
N TYR A 106 -1.55 14.70 11.40
CA TYR A 106 -2.58 14.22 10.48
C TYR A 106 -3.96 14.81 10.79
N SER A 107 -4.42 15.68 9.90
CA SER A 107 -5.78 16.20 9.96
C SER A 107 -6.82 15.14 9.57
N SER A 108 -8.09 15.39 9.89
CA SER A 108 -9.20 14.57 9.39
C SER A 108 -9.29 14.58 7.85
N ALA A 109 -8.85 15.65 7.21
CA ALA A 109 -8.77 15.76 5.76
C ALA A 109 -7.65 14.87 5.18
N ASP A 110 -6.49 14.81 5.84
CA ASP A 110 -5.41 13.88 5.47
C ASP A 110 -5.86 12.43 5.57
N ALA A 111 -6.51 12.09 6.69
CA ALA A 111 -7.06 10.76 6.92
C ALA A 111 -8.09 10.38 5.85
N SER A 112 -8.98 11.31 5.47
CA SER A 112 -9.98 11.08 4.43
C SER A 112 -9.35 10.83 3.06
N ARG A 113 -8.32 11.62 2.71
CA ARG A 113 -7.59 11.47 1.44
C ARG A 113 -6.78 10.17 1.40
N ALA A 114 -6.09 9.85 2.48
CA ALA A 114 -5.32 8.61 2.61
C ALA A 114 -6.24 7.38 2.47
N TYR A 115 -7.41 7.42 3.13
CA TYR A 115 -8.43 6.37 3.02
C TYR A 115 -8.90 6.15 1.58
N GLN A 116 -9.25 7.23 0.86
CA GLN A 116 -9.72 7.15 -0.52
C GLN A 116 -8.65 6.58 -1.47
N LEU A 117 -7.39 6.96 -1.27
CA LEU A 117 -6.26 6.43 -2.04
C LEU A 117 -6.03 4.94 -1.74
N ALA A 118 -6.11 4.53 -0.47
CA ALA A 118 -6.00 3.13 -0.07
C ALA A 118 -7.13 2.27 -0.66
N GLU A 119 -8.37 2.78 -0.69
CA GLU A 119 -9.49 2.08 -1.35
C GLU A 119 -9.27 1.91 -2.86
N GLN A 120 -8.75 2.94 -3.55
CA GLN A 120 -8.44 2.86 -4.97
C GLN A 120 -7.31 1.86 -5.25
N LEU A 121 -6.24 1.90 -4.44
CA LEU A 121 -5.14 0.95 -4.52
C LEU A 121 -5.61 -0.48 -4.33
N TYR A 122 -6.44 -0.73 -3.32
CA TYR A 122 -6.95 -2.06 -3.05
C TYR A 122 -7.80 -2.60 -4.20
N LYS A 123 -8.67 -1.78 -4.79
CA LYS A 123 -9.46 -2.16 -5.98
C LYS A 123 -8.58 -2.48 -7.19
N GLU A 124 -7.54 -1.67 -7.41
CA GLU A 124 -6.58 -1.92 -8.50
C GLU A 124 -5.84 -3.25 -8.29
N ALA A 125 -5.45 -3.56 -7.04
CA ALA A 125 -4.84 -4.84 -6.71
C ALA A 125 -5.79 -6.02 -6.95
N GLU A 126 -7.07 -5.90 -6.62
CA GLU A 126 -8.08 -6.91 -6.93
C GLU A 126 -8.20 -7.13 -8.44
N ASN A 127 -8.19 -6.06 -9.24
CA ASN A 127 -8.22 -6.16 -10.70
C ASN A 127 -6.98 -6.88 -11.24
N VAL A 128 -5.77 -6.48 -10.82
CA VAL A 128 -4.50 -7.02 -11.34
C VAL A 128 -4.21 -8.43 -10.84
N CYS A 129 -4.48 -8.72 -9.56
CA CYS A 129 -4.08 -9.98 -8.94
C CYS A 129 -5.14 -11.11 -9.08
N LEU A 130 -6.37 -10.81 -9.54
CA LEU A 130 -7.46 -11.79 -9.73
C LEU A 130 -7.89 -12.00 -11.20
N THR A 131 -7.31 -11.27 -12.15
CA THR A 131 -7.45 -11.55 -13.60
C THR A 131 -6.35 -12.48 -14.09
#